data_AF-A0A6B2GJR4-F1
#
_entry.id   AF-A0A6B2GJR4-F1
#
_cell.length_a   1.000
_cell.length_b   1.000
_cell.length_c   1.000
_cell.angle_alpha   90.00
_cell.angle_beta   90.00
_cell.angle_gamma   90.00
#
_symmetry.space_group_name_H-M   'P 1'
#
loop_
_entity.id
_entity.type
_entity.pdbx_description
1 polymer ?
#
loop_
_entity_poly.entity_id
_entity_poly.type
_entity_poly.pdbx_seq_one_letter_code
_entity_poly.pdbx_strand_id
1 'polypeptide(L)'
;MRKHNQLKREHEPYVPVFYSIIVVVIILIISFMLSNYLNDSQMHTQYFTIAFTSIIFGGYFIMIHKNLFSNVVGYLIIENGIFLLSLAVGSIMPIMVNLAILLDVFMGVLILGLFINRVGDTFKSVKTEHLSKLKD
;
A
#
# COMPACT_ATOMS: atom_id res chain seq x y z
N MET A 1 22.54 28.45 29.22
CA MET A 1 21.37 27.65 29.63
C MET A 1 20.48 27.40 28.41
N ARG A 2 20.05 26.13 28.28
CA ARG A 2 19.32 25.43 27.19
C ARG A 2 18.40 26.26 26.27
N LYS A 3 18.69 26.23 24.96
CA LYS A 3 17.70 26.45 23.89
C LYS A 3 16.69 25.30 23.90
N HIS A 4 15.41 25.63 24.04
CA HIS A 4 14.31 24.67 23.99
C HIS A 4 14.04 24.34 22.51
N ASN A 5 14.35 23.11 22.12
CA ASN A 5 14.08 22.57 20.79
C ASN A 5 12.57 22.48 20.56
N GLN A 6 12.04 23.32 19.67
CA GLN A 6 10.68 23.25 19.15
C GLN A 6 10.55 22.16 18.08
N LEU A 7 10.97 20.94 18.39
CA LEU A 7 10.68 19.78 17.55
C LEU A 7 9.24 19.34 17.83
N LYS A 8 8.31 20.05 17.21
CA LYS A 8 6.94 19.60 17.04
C LYS A 8 7.01 18.33 16.18
N ARG A 9 7.03 17.16 16.84
CA ARG A 9 6.94 15.84 16.20
C ARG A 9 5.53 15.71 15.62
N GLU A 10 5.33 16.30 14.45
CA GLU A 10 4.10 16.14 13.67
C GLU A 10 4.15 14.83 12.89
N HIS A 11 4.16 13.71 13.63
CA HIS A 11 3.92 12.38 13.07
C HIS A 11 3.07 11.59 14.06
N GLU A 12 1.94 12.17 14.46
CA GLU A 12 0.86 11.40 15.04
C GLU A 12 -0.01 10.86 13.90
N PRO A 13 -0.12 9.53 13.75
CA PRO A 13 -1.11 8.94 12.85
C PRO A 13 -2.49 9.47 13.25
N TYR A 14 -3.21 10.11 12.32
CA TYR A 14 -4.53 10.68 12.54
C TYR A 14 -5.57 9.62 12.96
N VAL A 15 -5.26 8.33 12.78
CA VAL A 15 -6.08 7.21 13.21
C VAL A 15 -5.18 6.18 13.91
N PRO A 16 -5.45 5.80 15.17
CA PRO A 16 -4.67 4.77 15.86
C PRO A 16 -4.76 3.44 15.12
N VAL A 17 -3.62 2.75 14.97
CA VAL A 17 -3.48 1.45 14.26
C VAL A 17 -4.54 0.42 14.69
N PHE A 18 -4.96 0.49 15.96
CA PHE A 18 -6.01 -0.34 16.53
C PHE A 18 -7.36 -0.22 15.80
N TYR A 19 -7.76 1.01 15.42
CA TYR A 19 -9.00 1.23 14.68
C TYR A 19 -8.91 0.72 13.24
N SER A 20 -7.75 0.84 12.59
CA SER A 20 -7.55 0.26 11.26
C SER A 20 -7.73 -1.25 11.28
N ILE A 21 -7.19 -1.95 12.29
CA ILE A 21 -7.35 -3.41 12.43
C ILE A 21 -8.83 -3.79 12.57
N ILE A 22 -9.59 -3.06 13.38
CA ILE A 22 -11.04 -3.29 13.56
C ILE A 22 -11.79 -3.14 12.24
N VAL A 23 -11.46 -2.11 11.46
CA VAL A 23 -12.12 -1.88 10.16
C VAL A 23 -11.77 -2.97 9.16
N VAL A 24 -10.52 -3.47 9.14
CA VAL A 24 -10.13 -4.62 8.29
C VAL A 24 -10.98 -5.84 8.61
N VAL A 25 -11.16 -6.15 9.90
CA VAL A 25 -11.93 -7.31 10.37
C VAL A 25 -13.40 -7.17 9.98
N ILE A 26 -13.98 -5.98 10.09
CA ILE A 26 -15.36 -5.72 9.67
C ILE A 26 -15.53 -5.90 8.15
N ILE A 27 -14.59 -5.37 7.35
CA ILE A 27 -14.60 -5.51 5.90
C ILE A 27 -14.48 -6.99 5.49
N LEU A 28 -13.63 -7.76 6.16
CA LEU A 28 -13.50 -9.22 5.95
C LEU A 28 -14.82 -9.95 6.20
N ILE A 29 -15.52 -9.64 7.29
CA ILE A 29 -16.81 -10.26 7.64
C ILE A 29 -17.87 -9.93 6.58
N ILE A 30 -17.97 -8.67 6.17
CA ILE A 30 -18.96 -8.21 5.17
C ILE A 30 -18.71 -8.89 3.83
N SER A 31 -17.45 -8.95 3.39
CA SER A 31 -17.11 -9.65 2.16
C SER A 31 -17.42 -11.14 2.22
N PHE A 32 -17.09 -11.81 3.33
CA PHE A 32 -17.43 -13.23 3.49
C PHE A 32 -18.94 -13.47 3.41
N MET A 33 -19.76 -12.58 4.00
CA MET A 33 -21.22 -12.66 3.85
C MET A 33 -21.69 -12.43 2.41
N LEU A 34 -21.11 -11.46 1.71
CA LEU A 34 -21.46 -11.15 0.32
C LEU A 34 -21.08 -12.31 -0.62
N SER A 35 -19.95 -12.97 -0.36
CA SER A 35 -19.52 -14.22 -1.02
C SER A 35 -20.60 -15.28 -0.94
N ASN A 36 -21.08 -15.54 0.27
CA ASN A 36 -22.01 -16.63 0.53
C ASN A 36 -23.39 -16.35 -0.08
N TYR A 37 -23.75 -15.07 -0.24
CA TYR A 37 -24.98 -14.62 -0.88
C TYR A 37 -24.93 -14.75 -2.42
N LEU A 38 -23.77 -14.56 -3.03
CA LEU A 38 -23.56 -14.62 -4.49
C LEU A 38 -23.26 -16.03 -5.02
N ASN A 39 -23.62 -17.08 -4.27
CA ASN A 39 -23.36 -18.48 -4.61
C ASN A 39 -24.24 -18.96 -5.79
N ASP A 40 -23.98 -18.42 -6.98
CA ASP A 40 -24.49 -18.91 -8.26
C ASP A 40 -23.36 -19.64 -9.00
N SER A 41 -23.70 -20.79 -9.57
CA SER A 41 -22.85 -21.96 -9.82
C SER A 41 -21.78 -21.81 -10.92
N GLN A 42 -21.47 -20.60 -11.39
CA GLN A 42 -20.56 -20.36 -12.52
C GLN A 42 -19.39 -19.39 -12.24
N MET A 43 -19.38 -18.71 -11.10
CA MET A 43 -18.27 -17.84 -10.71
C MET A 43 -17.43 -18.52 -9.63
N HIS A 44 -16.11 -18.36 -9.67
CA HIS A 44 -15.27 -18.72 -8.54
C HIS A 44 -15.49 -17.68 -7.42
N THR A 45 -16.62 -17.79 -6.74
CA THR A 45 -17.17 -16.86 -5.74
C THR A 45 -16.16 -16.49 -4.65
N GLN A 46 -15.23 -17.40 -4.34
CA GLN A 46 -14.12 -17.19 -3.41
C GLN A 46 -13.15 -16.10 -3.90
N TYR A 47 -12.68 -16.16 -5.16
CA TYR A 47 -11.74 -15.17 -5.70
C TYR A 47 -12.40 -13.80 -5.85
N PHE A 48 -13.66 -13.76 -6.28
CA PHE A 48 -14.40 -12.50 -6.44
C PHE A 48 -14.50 -11.75 -5.12
N THR A 49 -14.77 -12.50 -4.06
CA THR A 49 -14.91 -11.96 -2.71
C THR A 49 -13.60 -11.39 -2.21
N ILE A 50 -12.53 -12.18 -2.26
CA ILE A 50 -11.21 -11.75 -1.77
C ILE A 50 -10.73 -10.53 -2.55
N ALA A 51 -10.90 -10.55 -3.88
CA ALA A 51 -10.60 -9.43 -4.76
C ALA A 51 -11.33 -8.15 -4.37
N PHE A 52 -12.66 -8.22 -4.23
CA PHE A 52 -13.51 -7.08 -3.89
C PHE A 52 -13.15 -6.50 -2.51
N THR A 53 -12.91 -7.38 -1.53
CA THR A 53 -12.41 -7.01 -0.20
C THR A 53 -11.12 -6.22 -0.29
N SER A 54 -10.15 -6.75 -1.05
CA SER A 54 -8.81 -6.17 -1.17
C SER A 54 -8.84 -4.78 -1.81
N ILE A 55 -9.69 -4.58 -2.83
CA ILE A 55 -9.83 -3.27 -3.49
C ILE A 55 -10.41 -2.22 -2.54
N ILE A 56 -11.52 -2.56 -1.84
CA ILE A 56 -12.15 -1.63 -0.89
C ILE A 56 -11.20 -1.34 0.28
N PHE A 57 -10.56 -2.37 0.81
CA PHE A 57 -9.63 -2.23 1.91
C PHE A 57 -8.40 -1.40 1.52
N GLY A 58 -7.80 -1.67 0.36
CA GLY A 58 -6.68 -0.88 -0.15
C GLY A 58 -7.05 0.59 -0.38
N GLY A 59 -8.25 0.86 -0.91
CA GLY A 59 -8.76 2.22 -1.06
C GLY A 59 -8.94 2.95 0.28
N TYR A 60 -9.52 2.26 1.26
CA TYR A 60 -9.64 2.78 2.62
C TYR A 60 -8.28 3.02 3.28
N PHE A 61 -7.32 2.12 3.07
CA PHE A 61 -5.95 2.22 3.57
C PHE A 61 -5.26 3.48 3.03
N ILE A 62 -5.37 3.75 1.72
CA ILE A 62 -4.82 4.98 1.11
C ILE A 62 -5.49 6.23 1.70
N MET A 63 -6.81 6.21 1.97
CA MET A 63 -7.50 7.37 2.55
C MET A 63 -7.02 7.71 3.97
N ILE A 64 -6.67 6.73 4.79
CA ILE A 64 -6.22 6.95 6.18
C ILE A 64 -4.76 7.43 6.24
N HIS A 65 -3.92 6.94 5.34
CA HIS A 65 -2.49 7.16 5.42
C HIS A 65 -2.04 8.41 4.65
N LYS A 66 -1.35 9.32 5.34
CA LYS A 66 -0.75 10.53 4.72
C LYS A 66 0.66 10.31 4.18
N ASN A 67 1.28 9.17 4.51
CA ASN A 67 2.66 8.86 4.14
C ASN A 67 2.71 8.25 2.73
N LEU A 68 3.58 8.78 1.88
CA LEU A 68 3.80 8.27 0.51
C LEU A 68 4.07 6.76 0.49
N PHE A 69 4.89 6.27 1.43
CA PHE A 69 5.21 4.84 1.54
C PHE A 69 3.99 3.97 1.87
N SER A 70 3.13 4.42 2.79
CA SER A 70 1.88 3.72 3.10
C SER A 70 0.91 3.74 1.92
N ASN A 71 0.88 4.82 1.14
CA ASN A 71 0.05 4.89 -0.06
C ASN A 71 0.53 3.93 -1.16
N VAL A 72 1.85 3.70 -1.27
CA VAL A 72 2.41 2.66 -2.15
C VAL A 72 1.96 1.27 -1.71
N VAL A 73 1.99 0.97 -0.40
CA VAL A 73 1.49 -0.31 0.13
C VAL A 73 -0.01 -0.48 -0.13
N GLY A 74 -0.81 0.57 0.07
CA GLY A 74 -2.24 0.56 -0.25
C GLY A 74 -2.52 0.34 -1.73
N TYR A 75 -1.72 0.96 -2.60
CA TYR A 75 -1.80 0.77 -4.05
C TYR A 75 -1.50 -0.69 -4.45
N LEU A 76 -0.46 -1.30 -3.88
CA LEU A 76 -0.13 -2.72 -4.10
C LEU A 76 -1.27 -3.65 -3.67
N ILE A 77 -1.97 -3.35 -2.58
CA ILE A 77 -3.14 -4.13 -2.12
C ILE A 77 -4.29 -4.04 -3.12
N ILE A 78 -4.53 -2.85 -3.71
CA ILE A 78 -5.54 -2.67 -4.75
C ILE A 78 -5.16 -3.43 -6.01
N GLU A 79 -3.90 -3.34 -6.45
CA GLU A 79 -3.43 -4.02 -7.67
C GLU A 79 -3.59 -5.54 -7.57
N ASN A 80 -3.20 -6.12 -6.44
CA ASN A 80 -3.41 -7.55 -6.14
C ASN A 80 -4.90 -7.91 -6.07
N GLY A 81 -5.75 -7.01 -5.58
CA GLY A 81 -7.21 -7.19 -5.59
C GLY A 81 -7.79 -7.22 -7.01
N ILE A 82 -7.33 -6.32 -7.89
CA ILE A 82 -7.74 -6.28 -9.31
C ILE A 82 -7.27 -7.53 -10.06
N PHE A 83 -6.06 -8.00 -9.77
CA PHE A 83 -5.55 -9.26 -10.32
C PHE A 83 -6.45 -10.45 -9.94
N LEU A 84 -6.78 -10.59 -8.66
CA LEU A 84 -7.70 -11.63 -8.18
C LEU A 84 -9.11 -11.48 -8.78
N LEU A 85 -9.58 -10.24 -9.02
CA LEU A 85 -10.86 -9.98 -9.67
C LEU A 85 -10.84 -10.49 -11.12
N SER A 86 -9.74 -10.24 -11.83
CA SER A 86 -9.55 -10.73 -13.20
C SER A 86 -9.58 -12.25 -13.28
N LEU A 87 -8.98 -12.94 -12.30
CA LEU A 87 -9.06 -14.41 -12.19
C LEU A 87 -10.49 -14.88 -11.83
N ALA A 88 -11.18 -14.17 -10.95
CA ALA A 88 -12.53 -14.52 -10.50
C ALA A 88 -13.58 -14.42 -11.61
N VAL A 89 -13.47 -13.43 -12.48
CA VAL A 89 -14.40 -13.19 -13.60
C VAL A 89 -14.24 -14.27 -14.69
N GLY A 90 -13.17 -15.08 -14.67
CA GLY A 90 -13.09 -16.33 -15.42
C GLY A 90 -13.19 -16.21 -16.94
N SER A 91 -13.15 -15.00 -17.49
CA SER A 91 -13.23 -14.73 -18.92
C SER A 91 -11.84 -14.40 -19.43
N ILE A 92 -11.17 -15.42 -19.98
CA ILE A 92 -10.05 -15.45 -20.95
C ILE A 92 -9.43 -14.07 -21.30
N MET A 93 -8.93 -13.31 -20.32
CA MET A 93 -8.17 -12.08 -20.55
C MET A 93 -6.73 -12.26 -20.08
N PRO A 94 -5.96 -13.23 -20.65
CA PRO A 94 -4.55 -13.40 -20.32
C PRO A 94 -3.74 -12.12 -20.58
N ILE A 95 -4.21 -11.26 -21.50
CA ILE A 95 -3.60 -9.96 -21.74
C ILE A 95 -3.73 -9.01 -20.53
N MET A 96 -4.87 -8.98 -19.85
CA MET A 96 -5.07 -8.11 -18.67
C MET A 96 -4.20 -8.58 -17.50
N VAL A 97 -4.14 -9.89 -17.30
CA VAL A 97 -3.27 -10.52 -16.30
C VAL A 97 -1.80 -10.20 -16.57
N ASN A 98 -1.34 -10.35 -17.81
CA ASN A 98 0.03 -10.03 -18.19
C ASN A 98 0.35 -8.53 -18.03
N LEU A 99 -0.60 -7.64 -18.33
CA LEU A 99 -0.46 -6.20 -18.13
C LEU A 99 -0.39 -5.82 -16.65
N ALA A 100 -1.19 -6.45 -15.80
CA ALA A 100 -1.15 -6.24 -14.35
C ALA A 100 0.22 -6.66 -13.78
N ILE A 101 0.72 -7.85 -14.15
CA ILE A 101 2.05 -8.30 -13.71
C ILE A 101 3.16 -7.37 -14.21
N LEU A 102 3.07 -6.89 -15.46
CA LEU A 102 4.04 -5.96 -16.03
C LEU A 102 4.05 -4.62 -15.30
N LEU A 103 2.86 -4.11 -14.94
CA LEU A 103 2.70 -2.87 -14.20
C LEU A 103 3.30 -2.97 -12.79
N ASP A 104 3.10 -4.11 -12.12
CA ASP A 104 3.68 -4.41 -10.80
C ASP A 104 5.22 -4.38 -10.83
N VAL A 105 5.83 -5.01 -11.84
CA VAL A 105 7.30 -4.99 -12.05
C VAL A 105 7.79 -3.57 -12.35
N PHE A 106 7.07 -2.82 -13.19
CA PHE A 106 7.39 -1.43 -13.51
C PHE A 106 7.37 -0.53 -12.27
N MET A 107 6.34 -0.67 -11.42
CA MET A 107 6.24 0.02 -10.15
C MET A 107 7.40 -0.35 -9.21
N GLY A 108 7.78 -1.63 -9.15
CA GLY A 108 8.95 -2.08 -8.39
C GLY A 108 10.24 -1.36 -8.80
N VAL A 109 10.48 -1.19 -10.11
CA VAL A 109 11.63 -0.44 -10.63
C VAL A 109 11.57 1.05 -10.26
N LEU A 110 10.39 1.68 -10.39
CA LEU A 110 10.21 3.09 -10.02
C LEU A 110 10.48 3.33 -8.53
N ILE A 111 9.91 2.48 -7.66
CA ILE A 111 10.11 2.56 -6.21
C ILE A 111 11.60 2.39 -5.87
N LEU A 112 12.28 1.43 -6.51
CA LEU A 112 13.72 1.22 -6.31
C LEU A 112 14.54 2.44 -6.74
N GLY A 113 14.22 3.05 -7.88
CA GLY A 113 14.87 4.28 -8.35
C GLY A 113 14.68 5.46 -7.38
N LEU A 114 13.46 5.67 -6.89
CA LEU A 114 13.17 6.69 -5.87
C LEU A 114 13.93 6.42 -4.56
N PHE A 115 14.00 5.16 -4.15
CA PHE A 115 14.72 4.75 -2.94
C PHE A 115 16.22 5.02 -3.05
N ILE A 116 16.85 4.66 -4.18
CA ILE A 116 18.28 4.92 -4.42
C ILE A 116 18.57 6.42 -4.38
N ASN A 117 17.74 7.25 -5.02
CA ASN A 117 17.91 8.71 -4.97
C ASN A 117 17.84 9.24 -3.53
N ARG A 118 16.86 8.77 -2.75
CA ARG A 118 16.69 9.20 -1.35
C ARG A 118 17.86 8.76 -0.45
N VAL A 119 18.37 7.55 -0.65
CA VAL A 119 19.55 7.04 0.07
C VAL A 119 20.80 7.85 -0.31
N GLY A 120 20.99 8.15 -1.59
CA GLY A 120 22.09 8.96 -2.09
C GLY A 120 22.13 10.36 -1.47
N ASP A 121 20.99 11.04 -1.41
CA ASP A 121 20.87 12.36 -0.77
C ASP A 121 21.18 12.31 0.72
N THR A 122 20.70 11.27 1.40
CA THR A 122 20.97 11.06 2.84
C THR A 122 22.46 10.84 3.09
N PHE A 123 23.12 10.00 2.29
CA PHE A 123 24.57 9.76 2.41
C PHE A 123 25.42 10.99 2.10
N LYS A 124 25.03 11.81 1.12
CA LYS A 124 25.70 13.09 0.84
C LYS A 124 25.62 14.04 2.05
N SER A 125 24.45 14.15 2.67
CA SER A 125 24.25 15.03 3.84
C SER A 125 25.12 14.62 5.04
N VAL A 126 25.24 13.31 5.31
CA VAL A 126 26.06 12.77 6.41
C VAL A 126 27.56 13.06 6.20
N LYS A 127 28.05 12.94 4.96
CA LYS A 127 29.46 13.25 4.64
C LYS A 127 29.79 14.73 4.83
N THR A 128 28.88 15.64 4.44
CA THR A 128 29.11 17.09 4.61
C THR A 128 29.14 17.52 6.06
N GLU A 129 28.34 16.89 6.93
CA GLU A 129 28.33 17.18 8.37
C GLU A 129 29.61 16.71 9.06
N HIS A 130 30.15 15.56 8.65
CA HIS A 130 31.41 15.05 9.19
C HIS A 130 32.64 15.89 8.79
N LEU A 131 32.63 16.51 7.61
CA LEU A 131 33.71 17.37 7.14
C LEU A 131 33.68 18.76 7.79
N SER A 132 32.50 19.27 8.18
CA SER A 132 32.38 20.52 8.92
C SER A 132 32.98 20.44 10.32
N LYS A 133 33.02 19.25 10.93
CA LYS A 133 33.45 19.04 12.32
C LYS A 133 34.97 18.89 12.51
N LEU A 134 35.72 18.81 11.41
CA LEU A 134 37.18 18.63 11.38
C LEU A 134 37.92 19.91 10.96
N LYS A 135 37.18 20.99 10.66
CA LYS A 135 37.73 22.28 10.22
C LYS A 135 37.89 23.28 11.38
N ASP A 136 37.33 22.97 12.55
CA ASP A 136 37.58 23.66 13.83
C ASP A 136 38.55 22.83 14.67
#